data_AF-A0A1C6G9E7-F1
#
_entry.id   AF-A0A1C6G9E7-F1
#
_cell.length_a   1.000
_cell.length_b   1.000
_cell.length_c   1.000
_cell.angle_alpha   90.00
_cell.angle_beta   90.00
_cell.angle_gamma   90.00
#
_symmetry.space_group_name_H-M   'P 1'
#
loop_
_entity.id
_entity.type
_entity.pdbx_description
1 polymer ?
#
loop_
_entity_poly.entity_id
_entity_poly.type
_entity_poly.pdbx_seq_one_letter_code
_entity_poly.pdbx_strand_id
1 'polypeptide(L)'
;MKDKRNENRNEELDEYFKQLDIKFATLEKFGSSLLVIGYFLFIHGANIDILDSLDMNNTGETASSVTLLGAELILVGYALLFIVASDRLEEKKLQNDLLSQNTNLTPHENLYYAYFFSIIINMLRVHALSEIDKANKSGETFV
;
A
#
# COMPACT_ATOMS: atom_id res chain seq x y z
N MET A 1 -17.99 41.81 15.57
CA MET A 1 -17.40 40.79 16.47
C MET A 1 -17.75 39.35 16.10
N LYS A 2 -18.89 39.07 15.44
CA LYS A 2 -19.21 37.73 14.90
C LYS A 2 -18.39 37.36 13.64
N ASP A 3 -18.15 38.31 12.72
CA ASP A 3 -17.36 38.05 11.50
C ASP A 3 -15.92 37.59 11.79
N LYS A 4 -15.16 38.37 12.56
CA LYS A 4 -13.78 38.00 12.96
C LYS A 4 -13.65 36.62 13.62
N ARG A 5 -14.71 36.17 14.30
CA ARG A 5 -14.71 34.87 14.99
C ARG A 5 -14.96 33.72 14.01
N ASN A 6 -15.73 33.97 12.94
CA ASN A 6 -15.93 33.02 11.85
C ASN A 6 -14.73 32.97 10.91
N GLU A 7 -14.09 34.12 10.63
CA GLU A 7 -12.85 34.19 9.84
C GLU A 7 -11.72 33.40 10.49
N ASN A 8 -11.41 33.67 11.77
CA ASN A 8 -10.38 32.92 12.50
C ASN A 8 -10.67 31.41 12.54
N ARG A 9 -11.93 31.00 12.72
CA ARG A 9 -12.30 29.58 12.74
C ARG A 9 -12.07 28.90 11.38
N ASN A 10 -12.36 29.61 10.30
CA ASN A 10 -12.14 29.07 8.96
C ASN A 10 -10.65 28.97 8.64
N GLU A 11 -9.83 29.93 9.08
CA GLU A 11 -8.36 29.86 8.95
C GLU A 11 -7.77 28.67 9.73
N GLU A 12 -8.24 28.42 10.96
CA GLU A 12 -7.83 27.26 11.76
C GLU A 12 -8.19 25.92 11.09
N LEU A 13 -9.40 25.82 10.51
CA LEU A 13 -9.82 24.63 9.77
C LEU A 13 -9.01 24.41 8.50
N ASP A 14 -8.71 25.47 7.76
CA ASP A 14 -7.88 25.39 6.55
C ASP A 14 -6.46 24.93 6.87
N GLU A 15 -5.87 25.41 7.97
CA GLU A 15 -4.55 24.95 8.41
C GLU A 15 -4.58 23.49 8.86
N TYR A 16 -5.63 23.08 9.59
CA TYR A 16 -5.85 21.70 9.98
C TYR A 16 -5.91 20.75 8.77
N PHE A 17 -6.71 21.06 7.75
CA PHE A 17 -6.80 20.24 6.53
C PHE A 17 -5.48 20.20 5.75
N LYS A 18 -4.74 21.31 5.67
CA LYS A 18 -3.39 21.30 5.06
C LYS A 18 -2.42 20.36 5.79
N GLN A 19 -2.46 20.33 7.12
CA GLN A 19 -1.62 19.42 7.90
C GLN A 19 -2.02 17.96 7.69
N LEU A 20 -3.33 17.67 7.58
CA LEU A 20 -3.82 16.34 7.22
C LEU A 20 -3.33 15.92 5.83
N ASP A 21 -3.46 16.78 4.81
CA ASP A 21 -2.99 16.51 3.45
C ASP A 21 -1.50 16.15 3.40
N ILE A 22 -0.66 16.88 4.14
CA ILE A 22 0.79 16.59 4.24
C ILE A 22 1.03 15.23 4.91
N LYS A 23 0.31 14.94 5.99
CA LYS A 23 0.40 13.65 6.71
C LYS A 23 0.01 12.49 5.79
N PHE A 24 -1.12 12.61 5.10
CA PHE A 24 -1.62 11.59 4.17
C PHE A 24 -0.66 11.37 3.02
N ALA A 25 -0.15 12.44 2.38
CA ALA A 25 0.83 12.34 1.32
C ALA A 25 2.14 11.68 1.78
N THR A 26 2.57 11.93 3.01
CA THR A 26 3.77 11.29 3.59
C THR A 26 3.57 9.78 3.75
N LEU A 27 2.42 9.38 4.28
CA LEU A 27 2.08 7.96 4.42
C LEU A 27 1.89 7.27 3.07
N GLU A 28 1.29 7.97 2.10
CA GLU A 28 1.11 7.50 0.72
C GLU A 28 2.45 7.23 0.04
N LYS A 29 3.41 8.16 0.20
CA LYS A 29 4.78 7.97 -0.28
C LYS A 29 5.43 6.74 0.35
N PHE A 30 5.26 6.55 1.65
CA PHE A 30 5.85 5.40 2.34
C PHE A 30 5.22 4.09 1.86
N GLY A 31 3.89 3.99 1.81
CA GLY A 31 3.18 2.82 1.27
C GLY A 31 3.56 2.52 -0.18
N SER A 32 3.63 3.54 -1.03
CA SER A 32 4.05 3.40 -2.44
C SER A 32 5.50 2.94 -2.58
N SER A 33 6.39 3.40 -1.70
CA SER A 33 7.80 2.96 -1.70
C SER A 33 7.92 1.47 -1.37
N LEU A 34 7.10 0.96 -0.45
CA LEU A 34 7.05 -0.48 -0.15
C LEU A 34 6.59 -1.29 -1.38
N LEU A 35 5.61 -0.79 -2.14
CA LEU A 35 5.21 -1.44 -3.40
C LEU A 35 6.37 -1.51 -4.40
N VAL A 36 7.09 -0.39 -4.59
CA VAL A 36 8.25 -0.32 -5.50
C VAL A 36 9.34 -1.30 -5.07
N ILE A 37 9.70 -1.31 -3.79
CA ILE A 37 10.71 -2.24 -3.25
C ILE A 37 10.24 -3.69 -3.41
N GLY A 38 8.97 -3.98 -3.14
CA GLY A 38 8.44 -5.32 -3.29
C GLY A 38 8.46 -5.82 -4.74
N TYR A 39 8.09 -4.99 -5.71
CA TYR A 39 8.20 -5.36 -7.13
C TYR A 39 9.66 -5.43 -7.61
N PHE A 40 10.57 -4.65 -7.03
CA PHE A 40 12.00 -4.80 -7.28
C PHE A 40 12.50 -6.19 -6.81
N LEU A 41 12.02 -6.68 -5.66
CA LEU A 41 12.35 -8.02 -5.20
C LEU A 41 11.77 -9.12 -6.10
N PHE A 42 10.63 -8.90 -6.77
CA PHE A 42 10.15 -9.85 -7.80
C PHE A 42 11.12 -9.96 -8.97
N ILE A 43 11.69 -8.83 -9.42
CA ILE A 43 12.71 -8.81 -10.47
C ILE A 43 13.97 -9.53 -9.98
N HIS A 44 14.39 -9.29 -8.74
CA HIS A 44 15.53 -9.98 -8.14
C HIS A 44 15.30 -11.50 -8.04
N GLY A 45 14.11 -11.92 -7.58
CA GLY A 45 13.71 -13.33 -7.52
C GLY A 45 13.74 -13.99 -8.90
N ALA A 46 13.26 -13.32 -9.95
CA ALA A 46 13.34 -13.83 -11.32
C ALA A 46 14.80 -13.96 -11.82
N ASN A 47 15.69 -13.06 -11.42
CA ASN A 47 17.12 -13.20 -11.73
C ASN A 47 17.74 -14.39 -11.03
N ILE A 48 17.37 -14.66 -9.77
CA ILE A 48 17.81 -15.87 -9.05
C ILE A 48 17.31 -17.12 -9.77
N ASP A 49 16.06 -17.14 -10.21
CA ASP A 49 15.46 -18.28 -10.95
C ASP A 49 16.21 -18.59 -12.26
N ILE A 50 16.66 -17.53 -12.96
CA ILE A 50 17.55 -17.65 -14.13
C ILE A 50 18.91 -18.24 -13.73
N LEU A 51 19.51 -17.78 -12.63
CA LEU A 51 20.80 -18.30 -12.15
C LEU A 51 20.70 -19.75 -11.69
N ASP A 52 19.62 -20.14 -11.03
CA ASP A 52 19.31 -21.52 -10.64
C ASP A 52 19.22 -22.40 -11.89
N SER A 53 18.49 -21.95 -12.92
CA SER A 53 18.34 -22.67 -14.20
C SER A 53 19.66 -22.85 -14.98
N LEU A 54 20.65 -22.00 -14.71
CA LEU A 54 21.98 -22.05 -15.30
C LEU A 54 22.99 -22.82 -14.44
N ASP A 55 22.59 -23.37 -13.30
CA ASP A 55 23.47 -23.95 -12.27
C ASP A 55 24.55 -22.97 -11.80
N MET A 56 24.25 -21.67 -11.82
CA MET A 56 25.17 -20.56 -11.49
C MET A 56 24.79 -19.84 -10.19
N ASN A 57 23.70 -20.20 -9.53
CA ASN A 57 23.32 -19.56 -8.28
C ASN A 57 24.26 -19.98 -7.13
N ASN A 58 25.03 -19.01 -6.64
CA ASN A 58 25.90 -19.14 -5.48
C ASN A 58 25.62 -18.07 -4.41
N THR A 59 24.47 -17.41 -4.49
CA THR A 59 24.07 -16.30 -3.62
C THR A 59 23.65 -16.77 -2.22
N GLY A 60 23.21 -18.02 -2.10
CA GLY A 60 22.59 -18.55 -0.88
C GLY A 60 21.11 -18.16 -0.72
N GLU A 61 20.55 -17.44 -1.68
CA GLU A 61 19.14 -17.06 -1.73
C GLU A 61 18.37 -18.00 -2.67
N THR A 62 17.07 -18.18 -2.41
CA THR A 62 16.15 -18.86 -3.34
C THR A 62 15.19 -17.86 -3.95
N ALA A 63 14.83 -18.06 -5.23
CA ALA A 63 13.88 -17.21 -5.94
C ALA A 63 12.53 -17.09 -5.20
N SER A 64 12.05 -18.20 -4.61
CA SER A 64 10.81 -18.24 -3.83
C SER A 64 10.87 -17.38 -2.57
N SER A 65 11.97 -17.42 -1.82
CA SER A 65 12.11 -16.65 -0.58
C SER A 65 12.18 -15.15 -0.85
N VAL A 66 12.94 -14.76 -1.88
CA VAL A 66 13.05 -13.34 -2.27
C VAL A 66 11.70 -12.80 -2.77
N THR A 67 10.99 -13.59 -3.59
CA THR A 67 9.68 -13.21 -4.13
C THR A 67 8.62 -13.14 -3.03
N LEU A 68 8.64 -14.05 -2.06
CA LEU A 68 7.77 -14.01 -0.88
C LEU A 68 7.98 -12.72 -0.08
N LEU A 69 9.24 -12.37 0.23
CA LEU A 69 9.56 -11.12 0.92
C LEU A 69 9.02 -9.90 0.15
N GLY A 70 9.17 -9.90 -1.17
CA GLY A 70 8.60 -8.85 -2.02
C GLY A 70 7.08 -8.75 -1.91
N ALA A 71 6.38 -9.88 -1.83
CA ALA A 71 4.93 -9.93 -1.72
C ALA A 71 4.44 -9.45 -0.35
N GLU A 72 5.17 -9.77 0.72
CA GLU A 72 4.89 -9.28 2.08
C GLU A 72 5.01 -7.75 2.15
N LEU A 73 6.07 -7.17 1.55
CA LEU A 73 6.22 -5.71 1.46
C LEU A 73 5.09 -5.07 0.65
N ILE A 74 4.68 -5.68 -0.45
CA ILE A 74 3.53 -5.22 -1.26
C ILE A 74 2.24 -5.22 -0.43
N LEU A 75 1.99 -6.27 0.34
CA LEU A 75 0.81 -6.37 1.20
C LEU A 75 0.78 -5.25 2.25
N VAL A 76 1.93 -5.00 2.92
CA VAL A 76 2.05 -3.89 3.89
C VAL A 76 1.87 -2.53 3.18
N GLY A 77 2.44 -2.36 1.99
CA GLY A 77 2.26 -1.15 1.18
C GLY A 77 0.80 -0.86 0.87
N TYR A 78 0.04 -1.88 0.42
CA TYR A 78 -1.40 -1.73 0.18
C TYR A 78 -2.21 -1.46 1.45
N ALA A 79 -1.83 -2.05 2.60
CA ALA A 79 -2.46 -1.74 3.88
C ALA A 79 -2.31 -0.26 4.26
N LEU A 80 -1.11 0.32 4.06
CA LEU A 80 -0.88 1.75 4.32
C LEU A 80 -1.66 2.64 3.35
N LEU A 81 -1.71 2.28 2.06
CA LEU A 81 -2.46 3.04 1.05
C LEU A 81 -3.98 2.97 1.31
N PHE A 82 -4.48 1.85 1.83
CA PHE A 82 -5.86 1.74 2.28
C PHE A 82 -6.18 2.67 3.45
N ILE A 83 -5.28 2.79 4.44
CA ILE A 83 -5.44 3.76 5.54
C ILE A 83 -5.50 5.18 4.97
N VAL A 84 -4.58 5.54 4.08
CA VAL A 84 -4.58 6.86 3.42
C VAL A 84 -5.90 7.12 2.68
N ALA A 85 -6.40 6.15 1.90
CA ALA A 85 -7.64 6.33 1.16
C ALA A 85 -8.87 6.44 2.08
N SER A 86 -8.86 5.71 3.20
CA SER A 86 -9.89 5.82 4.24
C SER A 86 -9.89 7.20 4.86
N ASP A 87 -8.74 7.67 5.31
CA ASP A 87 -8.61 8.97 5.96
C ASP A 87 -8.93 10.13 5.01
N ARG A 88 -8.50 10.06 3.74
CA ARG A 88 -8.86 11.06 2.71
C ARG A 88 -10.37 11.08 2.43
N LEU A 89 -11.03 9.93 2.42
CA LEU A 89 -12.48 9.86 2.24
C LEU A 89 -13.21 10.50 3.43
N GLU A 90 -12.77 10.23 4.66
CA GLU A 90 -13.31 10.86 5.86
C GLU A 90 -13.08 12.37 5.89
N GLU A 91 -11.88 12.82 5.49
CA GLU A 91 -11.57 14.24 5.36
C GLU A 91 -12.53 14.95 4.40
N LYS A 92 -12.81 14.36 3.22
CA LYS A 92 -13.76 14.95 2.25
C LYS A 92 -15.20 14.98 2.76
N LYS A 93 -15.63 13.98 3.54
CA LYS A 93 -16.92 14.02 4.23
C LYS A 93 -16.95 15.17 5.24
N LEU A 94 -15.90 15.32 6.05
CA LEU A 94 -15.80 16.39 7.03
C LEU A 94 -15.77 17.78 6.39
N GLN A 95 -15.06 17.96 5.27
CA GLN A 95 -15.05 19.21 4.51
C GLN A 95 -16.43 19.54 3.95
N ASN A 96 -17.16 18.55 3.41
CA ASN A 96 -18.53 18.76 2.96
C ASN A 96 -19.46 19.18 4.11
N ASP A 97 -19.32 18.56 5.30
CA ASP A 97 -20.16 18.86 6.46
C ASP A 97 -19.84 20.21 7.14
N LEU A 98 -18.55 20.51 7.37
CA LEU A 98 -18.13 21.68 8.14
C LEU A 98 -17.97 22.95 7.28
N LEU A 99 -17.55 22.79 6.03
CA LEU A 99 -17.29 23.91 5.11
C LEU A 99 -18.39 24.06 4.05
N SER A 100 -19.46 23.25 4.12
CA SER A 100 -20.53 23.22 3.10
C SER A 100 -19.99 23.03 1.69
N GLN A 101 -18.85 22.32 1.55
CA GLN A 101 -18.33 21.93 0.26
C GLN A 101 -19.26 20.88 -0.36
N ASN A 102 -19.30 20.83 -1.69
CA ASN A 102 -20.10 19.86 -2.42
C ASN A 102 -19.19 18.96 -3.27
N THR A 103 -18.16 18.41 -2.62
CA THR A 103 -17.18 17.55 -3.28
C THR A 103 -17.81 16.20 -3.58
N ASN A 104 -17.69 15.73 -4.84
CA ASN A 104 -18.10 14.39 -5.20
C ASN A 104 -17.21 13.34 -4.52
N LEU A 105 -17.80 12.52 -3.65
CA LEU A 105 -17.08 11.50 -2.87
C LEU A 105 -16.77 10.22 -3.66
N THR A 106 -17.48 9.98 -4.78
CA THR A 106 -17.39 8.72 -5.55
C THR A 106 -15.94 8.32 -5.91
N PRO A 107 -15.05 9.23 -6.36
CA PRO A 107 -13.67 8.85 -6.66
C PRO A 107 -12.88 8.37 -5.43
N HIS A 108 -13.14 8.98 -4.27
CA HIS A 108 -12.49 8.60 -3.01
C HIS A 108 -13.00 7.25 -2.50
N GLU A 109 -14.30 6.99 -2.64
CA GLU A 109 -14.91 5.68 -2.33
C GLU A 109 -14.36 4.58 -3.23
N ASN A 110 -14.25 4.83 -4.54
CA ASN A 110 -13.67 3.87 -5.47
C ASN A 110 -12.22 3.55 -5.12
N LEU A 111 -11.42 4.55 -4.75
CA LEU A 111 -10.03 4.34 -4.35
C LEU A 111 -9.92 3.56 -3.03
N TYR A 112 -10.79 3.85 -2.07
CA TYR A 112 -10.92 3.08 -0.82
C TYR A 112 -11.17 1.59 -1.11
N TYR A 113 -12.17 1.28 -1.95
CA TYR A 113 -12.48 -0.10 -2.30
C TYR A 113 -11.38 -0.77 -3.13
N ALA A 114 -10.74 -0.03 -4.04
CA ALA A 114 -9.62 -0.56 -4.83
C ALA A 114 -8.47 -1.03 -3.93
N TYR A 115 -8.10 -0.25 -2.92
CA TYR A 115 -7.06 -0.65 -1.97
C TYR A 115 -7.52 -1.78 -1.04
N PHE A 116 -8.78 -1.76 -0.60
CA PHE A 116 -9.35 -2.88 0.18
C PHE A 116 -9.26 -4.21 -0.58
N PHE A 117 -9.70 -4.24 -1.84
CA PHE A 117 -9.59 -5.43 -2.67
C PHE A 117 -8.14 -5.80 -2.98
N SER A 118 -7.26 -4.82 -3.14
CA SER A 118 -5.82 -5.07 -3.32
C SER A 118 -5.22 -5.80 -2.11
N ILE A 119 -5.62 -5.46 -0.89
CA ILE A 119 -5.18 -6.19 0.31
C ILE A 119 -5.63 -7.65 0.25
N ILE A 120 -6.91 -7.91 -0.07
CA ILE A 120 -7.45 -9.27 -0.14
C ILE A 120 -6.68 -10.12 -1.16
N ILE A 121 -6.45 -9.59 -2.36
CA ILE A 121 -5.72 -10.31 -3.40
C ILE A 121 -4.26 -10.54 -3.01
N ASN A 122 -3.61 -9.58 -2.34
CA ASN A 122 -2.22 -9.74 -1.93
C ASN A 122 -2.06 -10.65 -0.69
N MET A 123 -3.06 -10.76 0.19
CA MET A 123 -3.06 -11.80 1.23
C MET A 123 -3.05 -13.19 0.61
N LEU A 124 -3.88 -13.43 -0.41
CA LEU A 124 -3.89 -14.70 -1.15
C LEU A 124 -2.53 -14.95 -1.83
N ARG A 125 -1.95 -13.92 -2.44
CA ARG A 125 -0.62 -14.00 -3.08
C ARG A 125 0.47 -14.38 -2.08
N VAL A 126 0.53 -13.72 -0.92
CA VAL A 126 1.50 -14.03 0.14
C VAL A 126 1.31 -15.45 0.65
N HIS A 127 0.07 -15.89 0.86
CA HIS A 127 -0.22 -17.25 1.28
C HIS A 127 0.30 -18.28 0.28
N ALA A 128 -0.03 -18.15 -1.00
CA ALA A 128 0.43 -19.07 -2.05
C ALA A 128 1.96 -19.09 -2.18
N LEU A 129 2.61 -17.91 -2.15
CA LEU A 129 4.07 -17.83 -2.20
C LEU A 129 4.73 -18.44 -0.96
N SER A 130 4.09 -18.35 0.21
CA SER A 130 4.57 -19.01 1.43
C SER A 130 4.51 -20.53 1.32
N GLU A 131 3.46 -21.08 0.71
CA GLU A 131 3.37 -22.52 0.44
C GLU A 131 4.43 -22.99 -0.55
N ILE A 132 4.63 -22.24 -1.65
CA ILE A 132 5.67 -22.53 -2.64
C ILE A 132 7.07 -22.50 -2.00
N ASP A 133 7.37 -21.48 -1.20
CA ASP A 133 8.67 -21.35 -0.54
C ASP A 133 8.94 -22.49 0.46
N LYS A 134 7.91 -22.92 1.20
CA LYS A 134 8.00 -24.10 2.08
C LYS A 134 8.26 -25.38 1.29
N ALA A 135 7.52 -25.58 0.20
CA ALA A 135 7.71 -26.76 -0.66
C ALA A 135 9.15 -26.81 -1.20
N ASN A 136 9.64 -25.71 -1.76
CA ASN A 136 11.02 -25.60 -2.26
C ASN A 136 12.07 -25.88 -1.19
N LYS A 137 11.89 -25.40 0.04
CA LYS A 137 12.81 -25.66 1.16
C LYS A 137 12.76 -27.11 1.66
N SER A 138 11.60 -27.77 1.52
CA SER A 138 11.42 -29.17 1.95
C SER A 138 11.92 -30.20 0.93
N GLY A 139 12.15 -29.79 -0.32
CA GLY A 139 12.54 -30.70 -1.42
C GLY A 139 11.38 -31.55 -1.96
N GLU A 140 10.14 -31.31 -1.51
CA GLU A 140 8.95 -31.98 -2.05
C GLU A 140 8.62 -31.43 -3.45
N THR A 141 8.85 -32.26 -4.47
CA THR A 141 8.30 -32.07 -5.81
C THR A 141 6.91 -32.70 -5.83
N PHE A 142 5.86 -31.90 -5.99
CA PHE A 142 4.52 -32.43 -6.26
C PHE A 142 4.54 -33.08 -7.65
N VAL A 143 4.45 -34.41 -7.69
CA VAL A 143 4.18 -35.23 -8.88
C VAL A 143 2.73 -35.06 -9.32
#